data_AF-A0A170ZM82-F1
#
_entry.id   AF-A0A170ZM82-F1
#
_cell.length_a   1.000
_cell.length_b   1.000
_cell.length_c   1.000
_cell.angle_alpha   90.00
_cell.angle_beta   90.00
_cell.angle_gamma   90.00
#
_symmetry.space_group_name_H-M   'P 1'
#
loop_
_entity.id
_entity.type
_entity.pdbx_description
1 polymer ?
#
loop_
_entity_poly.entity_id
_entity_poly.type
_entity_poly.pdbx_seq_one_letter_code
_entity_poly.pdbx_strand_id
1 'polypeptide(L)'
;VSTFLNFMMEYTVPYRSGNILVTMGNDFNYQFAGMNFKNLDKLIKYINQYEYYGSKFHAFYSTPSCYLKAVNDAGVQLPTKSDDFFPYSSDPESFWTGYFTSRPTQKRFERMGNNFLQVGKQILALSSSPPSFDISEAKEVMGVLQHHDSITGTEKAHVASDYARMLTNALKTVELAASFGLGKLMRKGLAQKWILTDSPKFTSCLLLNISSCPETESARSFVITIYNPLSRYVNKLIRFPVVNTQLSYIIRGPNGENIPVQMVPLSEIINIPGRVSDASVEIAFVAKNIPPLGYKSYYVESTKVKSPDFFISEAVELTEPVKVGYENGTTLSLTPEGLIKTLHKKHPDREIPFHQNFLYYRGAVGNNNLPEGGERSSGAYIFRPNGTVVPILSKPTTKLVK
;
A
#
# COMPACT_ATOMS: atom_id res chain seq x y z
N VAL A 1 -44.80 2.44 -21.40
CA VAL A 1 -45.03 3.61 -20.51
C VAL A 1 -45.69 3.16 -19.22
N SER A 2 -46.89 2.55 -19.25
CA SER A 2 -47.57 2.06 -18.05
C SER A 2 -46.72 1.15 -17.17
N THR A 3 -45.96 0.20 -17.75
CA THR A 3 -45.01 -0.64 -17.00
C THR A 3 -43.96 0.17 -16.24
N PHE A 4 -43.42 1.23 -16.86
CA PHE A 4 -42.42 2.09 -16.23
C PHE A 4 -43.04 2.91 -15.10
N LEU A 5 -44.23 3.49 -15.32
CA LEU A 5 -44.94 4.25 -14.29
C LEU A 5 -45.31 3.38 -13.08
N ASN A 6 -45.73 2.13 -13.32
CA ASN A 6 -46.00 1.17 -12.24
C ASN A 6 -44.75 0.89 -11.40
N PHE A 7 -43.60 0.67 -12.04
CA PHE A 7 -42.33 0.52 -11.34
C PHE A 7 -41.98 1.79 -10.54
N MET A 8 -42.16 2.98 -11.13
CA MET A 8 -41.85 4.24 -10.46
C MET A 8 -42.70 4.49 -9.21
N MET A 9 -43.97 4.04 -9.21
CA MET A 9 -44.82 4.15 -8.01
C MET A 9 -44.18 3.47 -6.79
N GLU A 10 -43.57 2.29 -6.96
CA GLU A 10 -42.85 1.60 -5.88
C GLU A 10 -41.48 2.24 -5.62
N TYR A 11 -40.74 2.58 -6.68
CA TYR A 11 -39.40 3.15 -6.59
C TYR A 11 -39.36 4.48 -5.81
N THR A 12 -40.45 5.27 -5.84
CA THR A 12 -40.51 6.57 -5.14
C THR A 12 -40.77 6.47 -3.64
N VAL A 13 -41.33 5.37 -3.14
CA VAL A 13 -41.76 5.21 -1.72
C VAL A 13 -40.67 5.56 -0.69
N PRO A 14 -39.40 5.12 -0.82
CA PRO A 14 -38.37 5.44 0.19
C PRO A 14 -37.83 6.87 0.10
N TYR A 15 -38.19 7.64 -0.94
CA TYR A 15 -37.68 9.00 -1.14
C TYR A 15 -38.53 10.03 -0.42
N ARG A 16 -37.86 11.04 0.16
CA ARG A 16 -38.53 12.13 0.89
C ARG A 16 -38.96 13.30 0.01
N SER A 17 -38.39 13.40 -1.19
CA SER A 17 -38.66 14.48 -2.14
C SER A 17 -39.43 13.96 -3.35
N GLY A 18 -40.24 14.83 -3.99
CA GLY A 18 -40.91 14.50 -5.26
C GLY A 18 -39.98 14.46 -6.47
N ASN A 19 -38.70 14.80 -6.31
CA ASN A 19 -37.68 14.65 -7.33
C ASN A 19 -37.01 13.28 -7.18
N ILE A 20 -36.89 12.54 -8.28
CA ILE A 20 -36.33 11.19 -8.31
C ILE A 20 -35.25 11.10 -9.39
N LEU A 21 -34.09 10.56 -9.03
CA LEU A 21 -33.04 10.24 -9.99
C LEU A 21 -33.25 8.83 -10.53
N VAL A 22 -33.37 8.70 -11.85
CA VAL A 22 -33.38 7.41 -12.55
C VAL A 22 -32.07 7.27 -13.34
N THR A 23 -31.20 6.36 -12.93
CA THR A 23 -29.91 6.12 -13.58
C THR A 23 -30.06 5.23 -14.80
N MET A 24 -30.25 5.86 -15.97
CA MET A 24 -30.39 5.16 -17.25
C MET A 24 -29.02 4.76 -17.79
N GLY A 25 -28.48 3.63 -17.33
CA GLY A 25 -27.14 3.17 -17.71
C GLY A 25 -26.74 1.88 -17.01
N ASN A 26 -25.59 1.32 -17.41
CA ASN A 26 -24.93 0.16 -16.80
C ASN A 26 -23.46 0.12 -17.28
N ASP A 27 -22.71 -0.87 -16.84
CA ASP A 27 -21.32 -1.12 -17.23
C ASP A 27 -21.13 -1.06 -18.75
N PHE A 28 -20.28 -0.13 -19.19
CA PHE A 28 -19.90 0.08 -20.61
C PHE A 28 -21.09 0.28 -21.57
N ASN A 29 -22.23 0.77 -21.07
CA ASN A 29 -23.36 1.19 -21.91
C ASN A 29 -23.02 2.39 -22.80
N TYR A 30 -23.96 2.76 -23.68
CA TYR A 30 -23.88 3.91 -24.60
C TYR A 30 -22.83 3.85 -25.72
N GLN A 31 -22.20 2.69 -25.98
CA GLN A 31 -21.37 2.50 -27.18
C GLN A 31 -22.12 2.80 -28.49
N PHE A 32 -23.42 2.49 -28.54
CA PHE A 32 -24.36 2.99 -29.56
C PHE A 32 -25.46 3.85 -28.92
N ALA A 33 -25.09 5.08 -28.54
CA ALA A 33 -25.93 5.99 -27.78
C ALA A 33 -27.27 6.33 -28.47
N GLY A 34 -27.31 6.39 -29.81
CA GLY A 34 -28.51 6.77 -30.56
C GLY A 34 -29.73 5.88 -30.27
N MET A 35 -29.53 4.58 -30.03
CA MET A 35 -30.62 3.68 -29.64
C MET A 35 -31.20 4.01 -28.26
N ASN A 36 -30.35 4.38 -27.30
CA ASN A 36 -30.76 4.75 -25.95
C ASN A 36 -31.54 6.06 -25.96
N PHE A 37 -30.98 7.10 -26.60
CA PHE A 37 -31.63 8.41 -26.68
C PHE A 37 -32.97 8.36 -27.42
N LYS A 38 -33.04 7.66 -28.57
CA LYS A 38 -34.30 7.51 -29.32
C LYS A 38 -35.44 6.89 -28.50
N ASN A 39 -35.12 5.92 -27.63
CA ASN A 39 -36.14 5.28 -26.79
C ASN A 39 -36.47 6.13 -25.55
N LEU A 40 -35.49 6.81 -24.97
CA LEU A 40 -35.68 7.74 -23.87
C LEU A 40 -36.54 8.94 -24.29
N ASP A 41 -36.30 9.53 -25.47
CA ASP A 41 -37.12 10.61 -26.02
C ASP A 41 -38.59 10.21 -26.13
N LYS A 42 -38.86 9.01 -26.65
CA LYS A 42 -40.22 8.46 -26.74
C LYS A 42 -40.81 8.25 -25.34
N LEU A 43 -40.04 7.67 -24.41
CA LEU A 43 -40.50 7.41 -23.06
C LEU A 43 -40.86 8.73 -22.34
N ILE A 44 -39.99 9.73 -22.39
CA ILE A 44 -40.21 11.08 -21.83
C ILE A 44 -41.45 11.71 -22.45
N LYS A 45 -41.53 11.73 -23.79
CA LYS A 45 -42.68 12.29 -24.51
C LYS A 45 -43.99 11.69 -24.03
N TYR A 46 -44.07 10.36 -23.95
CA TYR A 46 -45.30 9.70 -23.55
C TYR A 46 -45.57 9.78 -22.04
N ILE A 47 -44.58 9.78 -21.16
CA ILE A 47 -44.80 10.04 -19.72
C ILE A 47 -45.45 11.41 -19.52
N ASN A 48 -44.90 12.44 -20.14
CA ASN A 48 -45.39 13.82 -19.99
C ASN A 48 -46.76 14.00 -20.67
N GLN A 49 -47.09 13.22 -21.71
CA GLN A 49 -48.46 13.19 -22.24
C GLN A 49 -49.46 12.54 -21.27
N TYR A 50 -49.05 11.50 -20.53
CA TYR A 50 -49.91 10.87 -19.51
C TYR A 50 -50.17 11.79 -18.31
N GLU A 51 -49.34 12.81 -18.09
CA GLU A 51 -49.59 13.89 -17.12
C GLU A 51 -50.92 14.59 -17.39
N TYR A 52 -51.24 14.88 -18.67
CA TYR A 52 -52.53 15.45 -19.07
C TYR A 52 -53.71 14.56 -18.70
N TYR A 53 -53.50 13.25 -18.59
CA TYR A 53 -54.50 12.25 -18.20
C TYR A 53 -54.47 11.92 -16.68
N GLY A 54 -53.79 12.72 -15.87
CA GLY A 54 -53.78 12.59 -14.40
C GLY A 54 -52.60 11.80 -13.81
N SER A 55 -51.59 11.45 -14.62
CA SER A 55 -50.32 10.92 -14.08
C SER A 55 -49.62 11.97 -13.21
N LYS A 56 -49.02 11.55 -12.10
CA LYS A 56 -48.23 12.40 -11.18
C LYS A 56 -46.76 12.53 -11.59
N PHE A 57 -46.38 11.92 -12.71
CA PHE A 57 -44.98 11.84 -13.14
C PHE A 57 -44.72 12.79 -14.31
N HIS A 58 -43.67 13.60 -14.15
CA HIS A 58 -43.06 14.41 -15.19
C HIS A 58 -41.60 13.96 -15.36
N ALA A 59 -41.18 13.69 -16.59
CA ALA A 59 -39.85 13.18 -16.91
C ALA A 59 -39.10 14.12 -17.85
N PHE A 60 -37.78 14.21 -17.66
CA PHE A 60 -36.87 14.99 -18.50
C PHE A 60 -35.44 14.48 -18.34
N TYR A 61 -34.56 14.80 -19.29
CA TYR A 61 -33.13 14.55 -19.12
C TYR A 61 -32.56 15.44 -18.04
N SER A 62 -31.72 14.87 -17.18
CA SER A 62 -31.12 15.58 -16.06
C SER A 62 -29.71 15.08 -15.81
N THR A 63 -29.05 15.69 -14.83
CA THR A 63 -27.73 15.31 -14.32
C THR A 63 -27.81 15.12 -12.81
N PRO A 64 -26.85 14.41 -12.18
CA PRO A 64 -26.81 14.29 -10.72
C PRO A 64 -26.80 15.63 -9.99
N SER A 65 -26.14 16.67 -10.55
CA SER A 65 -26.11 18.00 -9.95
C SER A 65 -27.47 18.72 -10.03
N CYS A 66 -28.17 18.62 -11.16
CA CYS A 66 -29.53 19.16 -11.30
C CYS A 66 -30.52 18.46 -10.36
N TYR A 67 -30.40 17.13 -10.21
CA TYR A 67 -31.20 16.37 -9.23
C TYR A 67 -30.95 16.84 -7.80
N LEU A 68 -29.69 16.93 -7.37
CA LEU A 68 -29.35 17.39 -6.02
C LEU A 68 -29.86 18.81 -5.76
N LYS A 69 -29.77 19.71 -6.75
CA LYS A 69 -30.37 21.05 -6.65
C LYS A 69 -31.87 20.98 -6.43
N ALA A 70 -32.60 20.19 -7.22
CA ALA A 70 -34.06 20.08 -7.11
C ALA A 70 -34.50 19.48 -5.77
N VAL A 71 -33.77 18.50 -5.23
CA VAL A 71 -34.01 17.95 -3.88
C VAL A 71 -33.79 19.01 -2.80
N ASN A 72 -32.72 19.80 -2.92
CA ASN A 72 -32.44 20.89 -1.98
C ASN A 72 -33.51 21.99 -2.03
N ASP A 73 -33.91 22.42 -3.23
CA ASP A 73 -34.94 23.45 -3.44
C ASP A 73 -36.33 22.98 -2.93
N ALA A 74 -36.57 21.66 -2.93
CA ALA A 74 -37.81 21.09 -2.39
C ALA A 74 -37.94 21.26 -0.86
N GLY A 75 -36.88 21.69 -0.16
CA GLY A 75 -36.93 22.04 1.26
C GLY A 75 -37.29 20.86 2.19
N VAL A 76 -37.02 19.62 1.74
CA VAL A 76 -37.37 18.42 2.51
C VAL A 76 -36.40 18.19 3.66
N GLN A 77 -36.91 17.72 4.80
CA GLN A 77 -36.06 17.40 5.95
C GLN A 77 -35.39 16.02 5.76
N LEU A 78 -34.07 16.03 5.59
CA LEU A 78 -33.23 14.84 5.46
C LEU A 78 -32.65 14.41 6.82
N PRO A 79 -32.54 13.10 7.09
CA PRO A 79 -31.87 12.60 8.29
C PRO A 79 -30.36 12.82 8.22
N THR A 80 -29.70 12.91 9.38
CA THR A 80 -28.24 12.95 9.48
C THR A 80 -27.68 11.53 9.57
N LYS A 81 -26.55 11.26 8.89
CA LYS A 81 -25.76 10.02 8.98
C LYS A 81 -24.29 10.39 9.18
N SER A 82 -23.63 9.78 10.17
CA SER A 82 -22.23 10.09 10.53
C SER A 82 -21.22 8.98 10.24
N ASP A 83 -21.65 7.72 10.28
CA ASP A 83 -20.71 6.57 10.18
C ASP A 83 -20.53 6.11 8.73
N ASP A 84 -19.84 4.99 8.52
CA ASP A 84 -19.63 4.41 7.19
C ASP A 84 -20.76 3.49 6.71
N PHE A 85 -20.49 2.79 5.59
CA PHE A 85 -21.34 1.77 4.99
C PHE A 85 -20.59 0.42 4.88
N PHE A 86 -19.68 0.14 5.81
CA PHE A 86 -18.97 -1.14 5.87
C PHE A 86 -19.49 -2.05 6.99
N PRO A 87 -19.43 -3.38 6.79
CA PRO A 87 -19.14 -4.07 5.53
C PRO A 87 -20.36 -4.08 4.59
N TYR A 88 -20.12 -4.06 3.27
CA TYR A 88 -21.17 -4.27 2.27
C TYR A 88 -21.51 -5.77 2.16
N SER A 89 -22.79 -6.09 2.00
CA SER A 89 -23.29 -7.43 1.70
C SER A 89 -24.33 -7.36 0.60
N SER A 90 -24.17 -8.16 -0.46
CA SER A 90 -25.13 -8.23 -1.58
C SER A 90 -26.31 -9.16 -1.30
N ASP A 91 -26.14 -10.11 -0.38
CA ASP A 91 -27.15 -11.05 0.11
C ASP A 91 -26.76 -11.51 1.55
N PRO A 92 -27.60 -12.27 2.28
CA PRO A 92 -27.37 -12.55 3.71
C PRO A 92 -26.04 -13.22 4.08
N GLU A 93 -25.38 -13.94 3.15
CA GLU A 93 -24.14 -14.67 3.42
C GLU A 93 -22.94 -14.20 2.59
N SER A 94 -23.11 -13.12 1.82
CA SER A 94 -22.11 -12.64 0.87
C SER A 94 -21.56 -11.30 1.30
N PHE A 95 -20.82 -11.28 2.41
CA PHE A 95 -20.11 -10.10 2.88
C PHE A 95 -18.84 -9.85 2.06
N TRP A 96 -18.73 -8.65 1.49
CA TRP A 96 -17.62 -8.24 0.64
C TRP A 96 -16.45 -7.76 1.48
N THR A 97 -15.91 -8.65 2.31
CA THR A 97 -14.74 -8.38 3.17
C THR A 97 -13.50 -9.13 2.72
N GLY A 98 -13.61 -10.00 1.71
CA GLY A 98 -12.48 -10.72 1.12
C GLY A 98 -11.51 -9.79 0.40
N TYR A 99 -12.04 -8.80 -0.33
CA TYR A 99 -11.20 -7.84 -1.06
C TYR A 99 -10.37 -6.93 -0.15
N PHE A 100 -10.67 -6.87 1.15
CA PHE A 100 -9.79 -6.22 2.13
C PHE A 100 -8.39 -6.84 2.14
N THR A 101 -8.27 -8.12 1.79
CA THR A 101 -7.00 -8.87 1.79
C THR A 101 -6.57 -9.38 0.41
N SER A 102 -7.49 -9.56 -0.55
CA SER A 102 -7.18 -10.06 -1.90
C SER A 102 -6.00 -9.32 -2.56
N ARG A 103 -5.08 -10.07 -3.18
CA ARG A 103 -3.82 -9.55 -3.76
C ARG A 103 -3.02 -8.63 -2.79
N PRO A 104 -2.60 -9.13 -1.62
CA PRO A 104 -1.95 -8.29 -0.61
C PRO A 104 -0.60 -7.72 -1.07
N THR A 105 0.09 -8.42 -2.00
CA THR A 105 1.34 -7.95 -2.61
C THR A 105 1.13 -6.68 -3.43
N GLN A 106 0.05 -6.61 -4.22
CA GLN A 106 -0.32 -5.42 -4.98
C GLN A 106 -0.74 -4.26 -4.08
N LYS A 107 -1.51 -4.53 -3.02
CA LYS A 107 -1.83 -3.53 -1.99
C LYS A 107 -0.56 -2.93 -1.37
N ARG A 108 0.43 -3.77 -1.03
CA ARG A 108 1.73 -3.30 -0.53
C ARG A 108 2.49 -2.49 -1.58
N PHE A 109 2.49 -2.95 -2.84
CA PHE A 109 3.20 -2.29 -3.92
C PHE A 109 2.63 -0.89 -4.20
N GLU A 110 1.31 -0.73 -4.20
CA GLU A 110 0.65 0.57 -4.29
C GLU A 110 1.06 1.51 -3.15
N ARG A 111 1.12 1.03 -1.89
CA ARG A 111 1.53 1.87 -0.75
C ARG A 111 2.98 2.33 -0.87
N MET A 112 3.86 1.44 -1.34
CA MET A 112 5.24 1.78 -1.66
C MET A 112 5.30 2.83 -2.79
N GLY A 113 4.50 2.65 -3.83
CA GLY A 113 4.42 3.57 -4.95
C GLY A 113 3.93 4.96 -4.56
N ASN A 114 2.88 5.05 -3.75
CA ASN A 114 2.42 6.32 -3.21
C ASN A 114 3.51 6.99 -2.37
N ASN A 115 4.17 6.24 -1.47
CA ASN A 115 5.27 6.80 -0.67
C ASN A 115 6.39 7.37 -1.54
N PHE A 116 6.83 6.61 -2.55
CA PHE A 116 7.88 7.04 -3.45
C PHE A 116 7.47 8.27 -4.28
N LEU A 117 6.22 8.32 -4.74
CA LEU A 117 5.66 9.49 -5.42
C LEU A 117 5.67 10.74 -4.51
N GLN A 118 5.29 10.60 -3.24
CA GLN A 118 5.33 11.74 -2.30
C GLN A 118 6.78 12.22 -2.07
N VAL A 119 7.74 11.29 -1.92
CA VAL A 119 9.16 11.61 -1.81
C VAL A 119 9.65 12.38 -3.04
N GLY A 120 9.33 11.90 -4.25
CA GLY A 120 9.66 12.59 -5.49
C GLY A 120 9.08 14.00 -5.56
N LYS A 121 7.79 14.18 -5.23
CA LYS A 121 7.14 15.50 -5.17
C LYS A 121 7.85 16.45 -4.21
N GLN A 122 8.17 16.00 -3.00
CA GLN A 122 8.85 16.81 -2.00
C GLN A 122 10.24 17.22 -2.47
N ILE A 123 11.05 16.27 -2.96
CA ILE A 123 12.41 16.55 -3.41
C ILE A 123 12.40 17.57 -4.56
N LEU A 124 11.53 17.40 -5.56
CA LEU A 124 11.41 18.32 -6.69
C LEU A 124 10.97 19.73 -6.27
N ALA A 125 10.07 19.83 -5.29
CA ALA A 125 9.65 21.12 -4.75
C ALA A 125 10.80 21.81 -4.01
N LEU A 126 11.49 21.08 -3.12
CA LEU A 126 12.61 21.60 -2.31
C LEU A 126 13.81 22.01 -3.17
N SER A 127 14.10 21.26 -4.24
CA SER A 127 15.18 21.58 -5.17
C SER A 127 14.82 22.71 -6.13
N SER A 128 13.55 23.12 -6.20
CA SER A 128 13.00 23.98 -7.26
C SER A 128 13.39 23.42 -8.63
N SER A 129 13.15 22.12 -8.83
CA SER A 129 13.49 21.44 -10.09
C SER A 129 12.69 22.02 -11.27
N PRO A 130 13.27 22.05 -12.48
CA PRO A 130 12.56 22.54 -13.65
C PRO A 130 11.41 21.59 -14.05
N PRO A 131 10.39 22.08 -14.77
CA PRO A 131 9.26 21.27 -15.22
C PRO A 131 9.62 20.06 -16.09
N SER A 132 10.82 20.03 -16.68
CA SER A 132 11.31 18.90 -17.47
C SER A 132 11.46 17.60 -16.67
N PHE A 133 11.54 17.69 -15.33
CA PHE A 133 11.45 16.52 -14.44
C PHE A 133 10.00 16.31 -14.02
N ASP A 134 9.19 15.85 -14.97
CA ASP A 134 7.77 15.59 -14.77
C ASP A 134 7.54 14.17 -14.22
N ILE A 135 6.67 14.09 -13.22
CA ILE A 135 6.24 12.84 -12.57
C ILE A 135 4.72 12.65 -12.70
N SER A 136 4.10 13.28 -13.70
CA SER A 136 2.65 13.22 -13.92
C SER A 136 2.19 11.81 -14.31
N GLU A 137 2.98 11.06 -15.09
CA GLU A 137 2.75 9.63 -15.33
C GLU A 137 2.54 8.86 -14.01
N ALA A 138 3.41 9.08 -13.02
CA ALA A 138 3.28 8.42 -11.74
C ALA A 138 2.04 8.87 -10.95
N LYS A 139 1.57 10.12 -11.11
CA LYS A 139 0.31 10.58 -10.52
C LYS A 139 -0.89 9.89 -11.17
N GLU A 140 -0.89 9.77 -12.49
CA GLU A 140 -1.94 9.12 -13.27
C GLU A 140 -2.03 7.63 -12.93
N VAL A 141 -0.89 6.92 -12.93
CA VAL A 141 -0.82 5.52 -12.54
C VAL A 141 -1.33 5.33 -11.11
N MET A 142 -0.90 6.16 -10.16
CA MET A 142 -1.43 6.08 -8.79
C MET A 142 -2.94 6.32 -8.72
N GLY A 143 -3.50 7.16 -9.60
CA GLY A 143 -4.94 7.34 -9.75
C GLY A 143 -5.66 6.09 -10.28
N VAL A 144 -5.13 5.48 -11.35
CA VAL A 144 -5.63 4.21 -11.90
C VAL A 144 -5.63 3.11 -10.84
N LEU A 145 -4.57 3.03 -10.02
CA LEU A 145 -4.47 2.03 -8.97
C LEU A 145 -5.49 2.22 -7.83
N GLN A 146 -6.14 3.39 -7.71
CA GLN A 146 -7.26 3.57 -6.78
C GLN A 146 -8.61 3.11 -7.35
N HIS A 147 -8.66 2.65 -8.61
CA HIS A 147 -9.86 2.03 -9.17
C HIS A 147 -10.36 0.91 -8.25
N HIS A 148 -11.67 0.78 -8.13
CA HIS A 148 -12.31 -0.16 -7.20
C HIS A 148 -12.15 -1.64 -7.59
N ASP A 149 -11.53 -1.94 -8.73
CA ASP A 149 -11.03 -3.29 -9.08
C ASP A 149 -9.51 -3.42 -9.07
N SER A 150 -8.78 -2.33 -8.79
CA SER A 150 -7.31 -2.35 -8.73
C SER A 150 -6.82 -2.55 -7.30
N ILE A 151 -6.93 -1.55 -6.42
CA ILE A 151 -6.47 -1.68 -5.03
C ILE A 151 -7.21 -2.78 -4.25
N THR A 152 -8.43 -3.10 -4.64
CA THR A 152 -9.26 -4.16 -4.07
C THR A 152 -8.77 -5.57 -4.45
N GLY A 153 -8.05 -5.70 -5.57
CA GLY A 153 -7.52 -6.97 -6.04
C GLY A 153 -8.59 -7.90 -6.62
N THR A 154 -9.61 -7.34 -7.25
CA THR A 154 -10.78 -8.05 -7.79
C THR A 154 -10.79 -8.16 -9.33
N GLU A 155 -9.74 -7.69 -9.97
CA GLU A 155 -9.46 -7.79 -11.39
C GLU A 155 -8.93 -9.18 -11.80
N LYS A 156 -8.96 -9.46 -13.11
CA LYS A 156 -8.34 -10.64 -13.70
C LYS A 156 -6.81 -10.59 -13.57
N ALA A 157 -6.17 -11.76 -13.53
CA ALA A 157 -4.72 -11.87 -13.31
C ALA A 157 -3.86 -11.03 -14.28
N HIS A 158 -4.21 -10.98 -15.57
CA HIS A 158 -3.44 -10.18 -16.54
C HIS A 158 -3.57 -8.67 -16.30
N VAL A 159 -4.72 -8.20 -15.78
CA VAL A 159 -4.93 -6.80 -15.42
C VAL A 159 -4.09 -6.44 -14.19
N ALA A 160 -4.03 -7.33 -13.19
CA ALA A 160 -3.13 -7.16 -12.05
C ALA A 160 -1.65 -7.07 -12.47
N SER A 161 -1.23 -7.91 -13.43
CA SER A 161 0.12 -7.84 -14.03
C SER A 161 0.36 -6.50 -14.73
N ASP A 162 -0.66 -5.97 -15.43
CA ASP A 162 -0.56 -4.68 -16.10
C ASP A 162 -0.43 -3.52 -15.10
N TYR A 163 -1.19 -3.54 -14.01
CA TYR A 163 -1.05 -2.60 -12.90
C TYR A 163 0.36 -2.62 -12.29
N ALA A 164 0.94 -3.80 -12.08
CA ALA A 164 2.31 -3.93 -11.60
C ALA A 164 3.35 -3.37 -12.60
N ARG A 165 3.14 -3.62 -13.90
CA ARG A 165 3.98 -3.07 -14.99
C ARG A 165 3.91 -1.54 -15.02
N MET A 166 2.71 -0.98 -15.00
CA MET A 166 2.47 0.47 -14.99
C MET A 166 3.17 1.12 -13.79
N LEU A 167 2.98 0.58 -12.59
CA LEU A 167 3.61 1.13 -11.38
C LEU A 167 5.13 1.06 -11.45
N THR A 168 5.68 -0.07 -11.88
CA THR A 168 7.14 -0.24 -12.01
C THR A 168 7.75 0.81 -12.94
N ASN A 169 7.10 1.09 -14.08
CA ASN A 169 7.57 2.12 -15.01
C ASN A 169 7.47 3.53 -14.40
N ALA A 170 6.35 3.85 -13.77
CA ALA A 170 6.15 5.13 -13.08
C ALA A 170 7.22 5.37 -11.99
N LEU A 171 7.62 4.34 -11.22
CA LEU A 171 8.67 4.48 -10.20
C LEU A 171 10.03 4.82 -10.81
N LYS A 172 10.37 4.34 -12.00
CA LYS A 172 11.63 4.73 -12.68
C LYS A 172 11.64 6.22 -13.00
N THR A 173 10.52 6.77 -13.48
CA THR A 173 10.36 8.20 -13.74
C THR A 173 10.54 9.02 -12.46
N VAL A 174 9.95 8.57 -11.35
CA VAL A 174 10.09 9.23 -10.04
C VAL A 174 11.53 9.13 -9.52
N GLU A 175 12.20 8.00 -9.67
CA GLU A 175 13.59 7.82 -9.24
C GLU A 175 14.53 8.78 -9.96
N LEU A 176 14.42 8.88 -11.29
CA LEU A 176 15.22 9.81 -12.09
C LEU A 176 15.04 11.25 -11.63
N ALA A 177 13.79 11.66 -11.39
CA ALA A 177 13.45 13.00 -10.93
C ALA A 177 13.96 13.28 -9.51
N ALA A 178 13.81 12.31 -8.59
CA ALA A 178 14.31 12.40 -7.22
C ALA A 178 15.86 12.45 -7.19
N SER A 179 16.52 11.64 -8.01
CA SER A 179 17.98 11.59 -8.17
C SER A 179 18.54 12.94 -8.59
N PHE A 180 17.93 13.56 -9.62
CA PHE A 180 18.28 14.93 -10.02
C PHE A 180 18.06 15.95 -8.90
N GLY A 181 16.89 15.93 -8.25
CA GLY A 181 16.54 16.89 -7.21
C GLY A 181 17.46 16.79 -6.00
N LEU A 182 17.80 15.58 -5.55
CA LEU A 182 18.77 15.33 -4.48
C LEU A 182 20.16 15.85 -4.86
N GLY A 183 20.63 15.56 -6.08
CA GLY A 183 21.90 16.10 -6.57
C GLY A 183 21.95 17.63 -6.54
N LYS A 184 20.84 18.29 -6.90
CA LYS A 184 20.72 19.75 -6.82
C LYS A 184 20.71 20.27 -5.38
N LEU A 185 20.03 19.59 -4.46
CA LEU A 185 20.01 19.95 -3.03
C LEU A 185 21.39 19.83 -2.40
N MET A 186 22.14 18.76 -2.72
CA MET A 186 23.50 18.56 -2.20
C MET A 186 24.48 19.63 -2.68
N ARG A 187 24.34 20.12 -3.91
CA ARG A 187 25.19 21.20 -4.44
C ARG A 187 24.93 22.55 -3.77
N LYS A 188 23.68 22.88 -3.43
CA LYS A 188 23.36 24.16 -2.75
C LYS A 188 24.05 24.29 -1.39
N GLY A 189 24.34 23.18 -0.71
CA GLY A 189 25.01 23.16 0.60
C GLY A 189 26.55 23.24 0.51
N LEU A 190 27.15 22.97 -0.65
CA LEU A 190 28.59 23.04 -0.85
C LEU A 190 28.95 24.43 -1.40
N ALA A 191 29.70 25.22 -0.63
CA ALA A 191 30.15 26.57 -1.01
C ALA A 191 31.11 26.61 -2.23
N GLN A 192 31.35 25.48 -2.89
CA GLN A 192 32.34 25.34 -3.95
C GLN A 192 31.65 24.95 -5.27
N LYS A 193 31.48 25.97 -6.12
CA LYS A 193 31.01 25.93 -7.51
C LYS A 193 31.81 25.00 -8.43
N TRP A 194 32.94 24.44 -7.97
CA TRP A 194 33.99 23.83 -8.79
C TRP A 194 34.21 22.32 -8.55
N ILE A 195 33.52 21.68 -7.59
CA ILE A 195 33.86 20.30 -7.17
C ILE A 195 32.96 19.20 -7.80
N LEU A 196 31.79 19.54 -8.35
CA LEU A 196 30.86 18.54 -8.91
C LEU A 196 30.53 18.86 -10.37
N THR A 197 31.43 18.50 -11.29
CA THR A 197 31.16 18.54 -12.74
C THR A 197 29.99 17.62 -13.10
N ASP A 198 29.86 16.47 -12.41
CA ASP A 198 28.73 15.56 -12.53
C ASP A 198 27.82 15.58 -11.30
N SER A 199 26.51 15.45 -11.53
CA SER A 199 25.55 15.28 -10.43
C SER A 199 25.69 13.85 -9.91
N PRO A 200 25.72 13.61 -8.59
CA PRO A 200 25.67 12.26 -8.07
C PRO A 200 24.40 11.57 -8.59
N LYS A 201 24.56 10.35 -9.10
CA LYS A 201 23.45 9.50 -9.52
C LYS A 201 23.04 8.63 -8.33
N PHE A 202 21.77 8.70 -7.98
CA PHE A 202 21.13 7.85 -6.98
C PHE A 202 20.34 6.74 -7.66
N THR A 203 20.45 5.54 -7.10
CA THR A 203 19.65 4.36 -7.46
C THR A 203 18.98 3.83 -6.20
N SER A 204 17.72 3.42 -6.30
CA SER A 204 16.95 2.89 -5.18
C SER A 204 16.87 1.36 -5.25
N CYS A 205 17.16 0.69 -4.13
CA CYS A 205 16.95 -0.75 -4.02
C CYS A 205 15.51 -1.05 -3.60
N LEU A 206 14.63 -1.24 -4.58
CA LEU A 206 13.20 -1.54 -4.35
C LEU A 206 12.93 -2.99 -3.91
N LEU A 207 13.94 -3.87 -3.97
CA LEU A 207 13.86 -5.31 -3.64
C LEU A 207 14.50 -5.68 -2.29
N LEU A 208 14.69 -4.70 -1.40
CA LEU A 208 15.23 -4.94 -0.05
C LEU A 208 14.34 -5.87 0.79
N ASN A 209 13.05 -6.01 0.45
CA ASN A 209 12.15 -6.94 1.13
C ASN A 209 12.47 -8.42 0.89
N ILE A 210 13.27 -8.73 -0.14
CA ILE A 210 13.81 -10.07 -0.42
C ILE A 210 15.34 -10.09 -0.31
N SER A 211 15.92 -9.10 0.37
CA SER A 211 17.37 -8.97 0.57
C SER A 211 18.15 -9.04 -0.76
N SER A 212 17.72 -8.23 -1.73
CA SER A 212 18.37 -8.08 -3.04
C SER A 212 18.58 -6.60 -3.39
N CYS A 213 19.81 -6.25 -3.76
CA CYS A 213 20.25 -4.90 -4.11
C CYS A 213 21.58 -4.99 -4.88
N PRO A 214 21.56 -4.99 -6.22
CA PRO A 214 22.76 -5.18 -7.05
C PRO A 214 23.92 -4.21 -6.71
N GLU A 215 23.59 -2.99 -6.31
CA GLU A 215 24.54 -1.94 -5.96
C GLU A 215 25.35 -2.28 -4.71
N THR A 216 24.72 -2.82 -3.67
CA THR A 216 25.39 -3.17 -2.41
C THR A 216 26.05 -4.54 -2.45
N GLU A 217 25.59 -5.42 -3.35
CA GLU A 217 26.15 -6.76 -3.54
C GLU A 217 27.47 -6.76 -4.33
N SER A 218 27.65 -5.78 -5.24
CA SER A 218 28.81 -5.72 -6.15
C SER A 218 29.90 -4.72 -5.73
N ALA A 219 29.53 -3.63 -5.05
CA ALA A 219 30.47 -2.55 -4.75
C ALA A 219 31.26 -2.80 -3.44
N ARG A 220 32.57 -2.55 -3.47
CA ARG A 220 33.43 -2.57 -2.26
C ARG A 220 33.33 -1.30 -1.42
N SER A 221 32.95 -0.19 -2.05
CA SER A 221 32.66 1.07 -1.36
C SER A 221 31.55 1.82 -2.08
N PHE A 222 30.67 2.45 -1.31
CA PHE A 222 29.51 3.17 -1.82
C PHE A 222 28.94 4.13 -0.76
N VAL A 223 28.00 4.98 -1.16
CA VAL A 223 27.32 5.92 -0.27
C VAL A 223 25.84 5.56 -0.17
N ILE A 224 25.35 5.37 1.06
CA ILE A 224 23.92 5.25 1.33
C ILE A 224 23.39 6.63 1.70
N THR A 225 22.42 7.14 0.94
CA THR A 225 21.72 8.39 1.27
C THR A 225 20.29 8.08 1.69
N ILE A 226 19.90 8.54 2.87
CA ILE A 226 18.60 8.28 3.49
C ILE A 226 17.84 9.59 3.54
N TYR A 227 16.74 9.67 2.80
CA TYR A 227 15.82 10.80 2.84
C TYR A 227 14.66 10.52 3.80
N ASN A 228 14.33 11.50 4.64
CA ASN A 228 13.23 11.45 5.59
C ASN A 228 12.08 12.34 5.09
N PRO A 229 10.96 11.76 4.62
CA PRO A 229 9.81 12.52 4.14
C PRO A 229 8.91 13.09 5.25
N LEU A 230 9.23 12.85 6.52
CA LEU A 230 8.45 13.36 7.65
C LEU A 230 8.94 14.73 8.09
N SER A 231 8.06 15.51 8.72
CA SER A 231 8.35 16.84 9.26
C SER A 231 9.02 16.82 10.64
N ARG A 232 9.55 15.67 11.08
CA ARG A 232 10.28 15.51 12.35
C ARG A 232 11.54 14.69 12.18
N TYR A 233 12.48 14.82 13.12
CA TYR A 233 13.66 13.96 13.18
C TYR A 233 13.26 12.49 13.36
N VAL A 234 13.99 11.60 12.70
CA VAL A 234 13.79 10.15 12.81
C VAL A 234 15.09 9.40 13.04
N ASN A 235 15.01 8.36 13.87
CA ASN A 235 15.99 7.30 13.95
C ASN A 235 15.46 6.11 13.17
N LYS A 236 16.28 5.49 12.33
CA LYS A 236 15.86 4.36 11.51
C LYS A 236 16.93 3.27 11.46
N LEU A 237 16.51 2.03 11.68
CA LEU A 237 17.31 0.86 11.36
C LEU A 237 17.36 0.70 9.84
N ILE A 238 18.57 0.70 9.30
CA ILE A 238 18.86 0.53 7.89
C ILE A 238 19.48 -0.84 7.72
N ARG A 239 19.03 -1.59 6.70
CA ARG A 239 19.51 -2.92 6.35
C ARG A 239 19.76 -2.99 4.85
N PHE A 240 20.88 -3.57 4.44
CA PHE A 240 21.18 -3.80 3.03
C PHE A 240 21.94 -5.12 2.84
N PRO A 241 21.67 -5.86 1.75
CA PRO A 241 22.26 -7.17 1.49
C PRO A 241 23.69 -7.06 0.97
N VAL A 242 24.54 -8.01 1.36
CA VAL A 242 25.91 -8.13 0.84
C VAL A 242 26.28 -9.61 0.62
N VAL A 243 27.23 -9.86 -0.28
CA VAL A 243 27.62 -11.23 -0.67
C VAL A 243 28.78 -11.75 0.19
N ASN A 244 29.80 -10.92 0.43
CA ASN A 244 31.04 -11.38 1.04
C ASN A 244 31.00 -11.33 2.58
N THR A 245 30.90 -12.50 3.20
CA THR A 245 30.87 -12.70 4.66
C THR A 245 32.25 -12.69 5.32
N GLN A 246 33.33 -12.74 4.55
CA GLN A 246 34.70 -12.68 5.06
C GLN A 246 35.20 -11.24 5.26
N LEU A 247 34.46 -10.25 4.77
CA LEU A 247 34.80 -8.84 4.92
C LEU A 247 34.10 -8.24 6.14
N SER A 248 34.80 -7.35 6.82
CA SER A 248 34.22 -6.41 7.77
C SER A 248 33.74 -5.17 7.03
N TYR A 249 32.71 -4.51 7.56
CA TYR A 249 32.14 -3.30 6.97
C TYR A 249 32.34 -2.12 7.92
N ILE A 250 32.92 -1.05 7.41
CA ILE A 250 33.09 0.21 8.12
C ILE A 250 32.06 1.18 7.54
N ILE A 251 31.23 1.76 8.41
CA ILE A 251 30.28 2.80 8.03
C ILE A 251 30.69 4.09 8.72
N ARG A 252 30.91 5.14 7.93
CA ARG A 252 31.20 6.49 8.41
C ARG A 252 30.00 7.40 8.20
N GLY A 253 29.62 8.11 9.25
CA GLY A 253 28.54 9.10 9.20
C GLY A 253 28.97 10.40 8.51
N PRO A 254 28.03 11.37 8.38
CA PRO A 254 28.27 12.63 7.68
C PRO A 254 29.44 13.46 8.22
N ASN A 255 29.81 13.30 9.50
CA ASN A 255 30.90 14.03 10.13
C ASN A 255 32.19 13.20 10.21
N GLY A 256 32.24 12.05 9.53
CA GLY A 256 33.37 11.12 9.56
C GLY A 256 33.41 10.19 10.78
N GLU A 257 32.39 10.23 11.63
CA GLU A 257 32.29 9.36 12.80
C GLU A 257 32.04 7.90 12.40
N ASN A 258 32.69 6.95 13.07
CA ASN A 258 32.39 5.54 12.87
C ASN A 258 31.02 5.20 13.48
N ILE A 259 30.22 4.44 12.75
CA ILE A 259 28.91 3.97 13.18
C ILE A 259 29.01 2.48 13.51
N PRO A 260 28.49 2.03 14.67
CA PRO A 260 28.40 0.61 14.97
C PRO A 260 27.57 -0.13 13.92
N VAL A 261 28.10 -1.25 13.46
CA VAL A 261 27.55 -2.06 12.38
C VAL A 261 27.35 -3.49 12.86
N GLN A 262 26.23 -4.08 12.46
CA GLN A 262 25.92 -5.48 12.74
C GLN A 262 25.72 -6.25 11.42
N MET A 263 26.47 -7.32 11.21
CA MET A 263 26.20 -8.29 10.16
C MET A 263 25.18 -9.31 10.67
N VAL A 264 24.12 -9.51 9.90
CA VAL A 264 22.95 -10.31 10.26
C VAL A 264 22.79 -11.41 9.20
N PRO A 265 22.86 -12.70 9.56
CA PRO A 265 22.62 -13.78 8.61
C PRO A 265 21.19 -13.74 8.06
N LEU A 266 21.04 -14.03 6.77
CA LEU A 266 19.73 -14.24 6.18
C LEU A 266 19.15 -15.60 6.57
N SER A 267 17.83 -15.66 6.71
CA SER A 267 17.07 -16.87 7.02
C SER A 267 16.55 -17.50 5.72
N GLU A 268 15.38 -18.15 5.77
CA GLU A 268 14.69 -18.77 4.62
C GLU A 268 14.38 -17.80 3.47
N ILE A 269 14.58 -16.49 3.67
CA ILE A 269 14.41 -15.48 2.61
C ILE A 269 15.30 -15.74 1.38
N ILE A 270 16.44 -16.42 1.56
CA ILE A 270 17.33 -16.82 0.47
C ILE A 270 16.66 -17.78 -0.51
N ASN A 271 15.67 -18.55 -0.05
CA ASN A 271 14.96 -19.58 -0.80
C ASN A 271 13.66 -19.05 -1.45
N ILE A 272 13.36 -17.75 -1.36
CA ILE A 272 12.15 -17.18 -1.95
C ILE A 272 12.15 -17.37 -3.48
N PRO A 273 11.09 -17.95 -4.07
CA PRO A 273 10.97 -18.08 -5.52
C PRO A 273 11.05 -16.71 -6.22
N GLY A 274 11.84 -16.64 -7.30
CA GLY A 274 12.04 -15.42 -8.08
C GLY A 274 13.08 -14.44 -7.50
N ARG A 275 13.71 -14.77 -6.37
CA ARG A 275 14.85 -14.00 -5.85
C ARG A 275 16.08 -14.24 -6.73
N VAL A 276 16.65 -13.14 -7.25
CA VAL A 276 17.89 -13.14 -8.04
C VAL A 276 18.93 -12.34 -7.25
N SER A 277 19.67 -13.02 -6.36
CA SER A 277 20.70 -12.43 -5.51
C SER A 277 21.55 -13.50 -4.84
N ASP A 278 22.86 -13.25 -4.74
CA ASP A 278 23.81 -14.13 -4.06
C ASP A 278 24.06 -13.70 -2.60
N ALA A 279 23.39 -12.63 -2.14
CA ALA A 279 23.53 -12.17 -0.77
C ALA A 279 23.06 -13.24 0.23
N SER A 280 23.88 -13.47 1.25
CA SER A 280 23.63 -14.43 2.33
C SER A 280 23.57 -13.76 3.71
N VAL A 281 23.94 -12.48 3.78
CA VAL A 281 23.90 -11.66 5.00
C VAL A 281 23.39 -10.27 4.65
N GLU A 282 22.90 -9.56 5.66
CA GLU A 282 22.63 -8.14 5.62
C GLU A 282 23.51 -7.39 6.59
N ILE A 283 23.86 -6.17 6.20
CA ILE A 283 24.50 -5.21 7.09
C ILE A 283 23.44 -4.29 7.66
N ALA A 284 23.43 -4.16 8.98
CA ALA A 284 22.47 -3.37 9.73
C ALA A 284 23.15 -2.27 10.53
N PHE A 285 22.60 -1.06 10.50
CA PHE A 285 23.03 0.05 11.35
C PHE A 285 21.87 1.01 11.66
N VAL A 286 22.00 1.81 12.71
CA VAL A 286 20.98 2.80 13.08
C VAL A 286 21.39 4.18 12.57
N ALA A 287 20.69 4.69 11.56
CA ALA A 287 20.80 6.07 11.14
C ALA A 287 20.05 6.97 12.12
N LYS A 288 20.79 7.71 12.95
CA LYS A 288 20.24 8.58 14.01
C LYS A 288 20.02 10.00 13.52
N ASN A 289 18.98 10.65 14.04
CA ASN A 289 18.67 12.06 13.86
C ASN A 289 18.64 12.49 12.38
N ILE A 290 17.99 11.70 11.51
CA ILE A 290 17.78 12.10 10.12
C ILE A 290 16.84 13.30 10.12
N PRO A 291 17.22 14.44 9.51
CA PRO A 291 16.48 15.70 9.64
C PRO A 291 15.08 15.62 9.00
N PRO A 292 14.12 16.44 9.44
CA PRO A 292 12.81 16.55 8.80
C PRO A 292 12.93 17.03 7.35
N LEU A 293 12.19 16.41 6.42
CA LEU A 293 12.20 16.74 4.99
C LEU A 293 13.63 16.88 4.42
N GLY A 294 14.54 16.04 4.88
CA GLY A 294 15.96 16.16 4.61
C GLY A 294 16.64 14.79 4.54
N TYR A 295 17.95 14.79 4.36
CA TYR A 295 18.71 13.57 4.15
C TYR A 295 19.98 13.49 5.00
N LYS A 296 20.50 12.27 5.16
CA LYS A 296 21.85 11.98 5.64
C LYS A 296 22.52 10.96 4.74
N SER A 297 23.82 11.14 4.53
CA SER A 297 24.65 10.24 3.71
C SER A 297 25.68 9.54 4.59
N TYR A 298 25.85 8.25 4.35
CA TYR A 298 26.77 7.37 5.07
C TYR A 298 27.71 6.71 4.06
N TYR A 299 29.01 6.79 4.31
CA TYR A 299 30.02 6.13 3.48
C TYR A 299 30.24 4.71 4.00
N VAL A 300 30.14 3.73 3.11
CA VAL A 300 30.31 2.30 3.41
C VAL A 300 31.55 1.81 2.69
N GLU A 301 32.41 1.09 3.40
CA GLU A 301 33.61 0.44 2.86
C GLU A 301 33.75 -0.97 3.43
N SER A 302 33.98 -1.95 2.55
CA SER A 302 34.32 -3.32 2.93
C SER A 302 35.84 -3.48 3.06
N THR A 303 36.31 -4.12 4.13
CA THR A 303 37.73 -4.32 4.43
C THR A 303 37.99 -5.72 4.98
N LYS A 304 39.22 -6.20 4.82
CA LYS A 304 39.69 -7.44 5.48
C LYS A 304 40.08 -7.21 6.95
N VAL A 305 40.28 -5.94 7.34
CA VAL A 305 40.68 -5.58 8.70
C VAL A 305 39.43 -5.52 9.58
N LYS A 306 39.45 -6.26 10.69
CA LYS A 306 38.34 -6.21 11.66
C LYS A 306 38.29 -4.84 12.32
N SER A 307 37.11 -4.23 12.33
CA SER A 307 36.82 -2.99 13.05
C SER A 307 36.28 -3.32 14.45
N PRO A 308 36.64 -2.56 15.50
CA PRO A 308 36.04 -2.71 16.83
C PRO A 308 34.54 -2.39 16.85
N ASP A 309 34.07 -1.59 15.88
CA ASP A 309 32.65 -1.19 15.75
C ASP A 309 31.83 -2.16 14.87
N PHE A 310 32.40 -3.31 14.49
CA PHE A 310 31.77 -4.30 13.62
C PHE A 310 31.43 -5.58 14.39
N PHE A 311 30.14 -5.87 14.49
CA PHE A 311 29.57 -7.01 15.20
C PHE A 311 29.01 -8.03 14.21
N ILE A 312 29.14 -9.31 14.52
CA ILE A 312 28.57 -10.40 13.74
C ILE A 312 27.53 -11.08 14.60
N SER A 313 26.31 -11.19 14.08
CA SER A 313 25.23 -11.89 14.76
C SER A 313 25.25 -13.36 14.41
N GLU A 314 24.87 -14.19 15.37
CA GLU A 314 24.72 -15.63 15.17
C GLU A 314 23.25 -16.02 15.29
N ALA A 315 22.81 -16.91 14.40
CA ALA A 315 21.48 -17.50 14.46
C ALA A 315 21.53 -18.73 15.38
N VAL A 316 20.93 -18.60 16.56
CA VAL A 316 20.87 -19.66 17.57
C VAL A 316 19.46 -20.19 17.67
N GLU A 317 19.29 -21.50 17.68
CA GLU A 317 17.97 -22.11 17.88
C GLU A 317 17.39 -21.74 19.25
N LEU A 318 16.11 -21.36 19.25
CA LEU A 318 15.39 -20.97 20.45
C LEU A 318 14.74 -22.21 21.07
N THR A 319 15.34 -22.72 22.14
CA THR A 319 14.81 -23.89 22.87
C THR A 319 14.08 -23.51 24.17
N GLU A 320 14.31 -22.30 24.67
CA GLU A 320 13.76 -21.80 25.93
C GLU A 320 13.08 -20.44 25.73
N PRO A 321 12.10 -20.07 26.58
CA PRO A 321 11.50 -18.75 26.51
C PRO A 321 12.56 -17.64 26.68
N VAL A 322 12.48 -16.61 25.84
CA VAL A 322 13.43 -15.48 25.88
C VAL A 322 12.69 -14.14 25.96
N LYS A 323 13.29 -13.18 26.66
CA LYS A 323 12.87 -11.77 26.63
C LYS A 323 13.74 -11.00 25.65
N VAL A 324 13.12 -10.38 24.65
CA VAL A 324 13.80 -9.57 23.62
C VAL A 324 13.28 -8.13 23.63
N GLY A 325 14.15 -7.16 23.40
CA GLY A 325 13.78 -5.76 23.32
C GLY A 325 14.92 -4.84 23.75
N TYR A 326 14.61 -3.56 23.92
CA TYR A 326 15.59 -2.57 24.39
C TYR A 326 15.59 -2.49 25.91
N GLU A 327 16.76 -2.39 26.54
CA GLU A 327 16.92 -2.32 28.01
C GLU A 327 16.07 -1.21 28.66
N ASN A 328 15.82 -0.11 27.94
CA ASN A 328 15.04 1.04 28.39
C ASN A 328 13.70 1.20 27.66
N GLY A 329 13.21 0.14 27.00
CA GLY A 329 11.99 0.17 26.20
C GLY A 329 10.98 -0.90 26.57
N THR A 330 10.11 -1.20 25.61
CA THR A 330 9.20 -2.34 25.67
C THR A 330 9.96 -3.62 25.32
N THR A 331 9.83 -4.66 26.13
CA THR A 331 10.34 -6.00 25.85
C THR A 331 9.20 -6.97 25.56
N LEU A 332 9.47 -8.00 24.76
CA LEU A 332 8.55 -9.08 24.41
C LEU A 332 9.09 -10.38 24.97
N SER A 333 8.22 -11.20 25.56
CA SER A 333 8.56 -12.58 25.91
C SER A 333 8.11 -13.52 24.79
N LEU A 334 9.03 -14.34 24.29
CA LEU A 334 8.79 -15.33 23.25
C LEU A 334 8.73 -16.73 23.87
N THR A 335 7.89 -17.61 23.34
CA THR A 335 7.92 -19.05 23.63
C THR A 335 9.08 -19.72 22.86
N PRO A 336 9.45 -20.99 23.18
CA PRO A 336 10.42 -21.75 22.39
C PRO A 336 10.05 -21.83 20.90
N GLU A 337 8.75 -21.86 20.60
CA GLU A 337 8.23 -21.87 19.23
C GLU A 337 8.30 -20.49 18.55
N GLY A 338 8.78 -19.45 19.24
CA GLY A 338 8.91 -18.09 18.71
C GLY A 338 7.64 -17.24 18.76
N LEU A 339 6.58 -17.71 19.43
CA LEU A 339 5.33 -16.97 19.56
C LEU A 339 5.43 -15.93 20.67
N ILE A 340 4.81 -14.76 20.48
CA ILE A 340 4.75 -13.73 21.52
C ILE A 340 3.74 -14.16 22.59
N LYS A 341 4.14 -14.08 23.86
CA LYS A 341 3.30 -14.41 25.03
C LYS A 341 2.96 -13.20 25.88
N THR A 342 3.93 -12.32 26.13
CA THR A 342 3.73 -11.12 26.96
C THR A 342 4.48 -9.93 26.42
N LEU A 343 3.91 -8.76 26.61
CA LEU A 343 4.54 -7.47 26.36
C LEU A 343 4.81 -6.80 27.71
N HIS A 344 6.06 -6.44 27.98
CA HIS A 344 6.47 -5.81 29.21
C HIS A 344 6.89 -4.36 28.92
N LYS A 345 6.16 -3.40 29.49
CA LYS A 345 6.51 -1.98 29.44
C LYS A 345 7.27 -1.63 30.71
N LYS A 346 8.40 -0.93 30.59
CA LYS A 346 9.18 -0.46 31.75
C LYS A 346 8.56 0.78 32.42
N HIS A 347 7.85 1.61 31.65
CA HIS A 347 7.29 2.89 32.13
C HIS A 347 5.87 3.15 31.57
N PRO A 348 4.81 3.06 32.39
CA PRO A 348 4.80 2.45 33.73
C PRO A 348 5.20 0.97 33.66
N ASP A 349 5.80 0.45 34.74
CA ASP A 349 6.19 -0.96 34.82
C ASP A 349 4.93 -1.84 34.79
N ARG A 350 4.75 -2.57 33.70
CA ARG A 350 3.52 -3.31 33.45
C ARG A 350 3.75 -4.47 32.48
N GLU A 351 3.39 -5.66 32.93
CA GLU A 351 3.18 -6.80 32.05
C GLU A 351 1.77 -6.78 31.46
N ILE A 352 1.70 -7.00 30.16
CA ILE A 352 0.48 -7.04 29.37
C ILE A 352 0.44 -8.44 28.71
N PRO A 353 -0.53 -9.29 29.07
CA PRO A 353 -0.76 -10.54 28.35
C PRO A 353 -1.01 -10.25 26.87
N PHE A 354 -0.18 -10.82 25.99
CA PHE A 354 -0.24 -10.56 24.55
C PHE A 354 0.17 -11.82 23.79
N HIS A 355 -0.84 -12.59 23.37
CA HIS A 355 -0.65 -13.87 22.69
C HIS A 355 -0.77 -13.69 21.18
N GLN A 356 0.26 -14.07 20.45
CA GLN A 356 0.24 -14.11 18.99
C GLN A 356 0.12 -15.55 18.52
N ASN A 357 -0.76 -15.80 17.54
CA ASN A 357 -0.88 -17.08 16.87
C ASN A 357 -1.19 -16.89 15.39
N PHE A 358 -1.00 -17.92 14.57
CA PHE A 358 -1.32 -17.93 13.15
C PHE A 358 -2.39 -18.97 12.86
N LEU A 359 -3.45 -18.55 12.19
CA LEU A 359 -4.58 -19.39 11.80
C LEU A 359 -4.98 -19.06 10.37
N TYR A 360 -5.67 -19.98 9.71
CA TYR A 360 -6.33 -19.74 8.43
C TYR A 360 -7.77 -20.21 8.46
N TYR A 361 -8.59 -19.60 7.60
CA TYR A 361 -9.97 -20.00 7.36
C TYR A 361 -10.05 -20.79 6.07
N ARG A 362 -10.83 -21.87 6.05
CA ARG A 362 -11.19 -22.54 4.79
C ARG A 362 -12.39 -21.82 4.19
N GLY A 363 -12.25 -21.39 2.94
CA GLY A 363 -13.37 -20.81 2.21
C GLY A 363 -14.49 -21.82 2.03
N ALA A 364 -15.73 -21.37 2.24
CA ALA A 364 -16.91 -22.13 1.87
C ALA A 364 -16.92 -22.34 0.35
N VAL A 365 -17.37 -23.53 -0.06
CA VAL A 365 -17.64 -23.88 -1.45
C VAL A 365 -19.15 -23.90 -1.62
N GLY A 366 -19.63 -23.27 -2.67
CA GLY A 366 -21.02 -23.41 -3.09
C GLY A 366 -21.25 -22.79 -4.47
N ASN A 367 -22.50 -22.49 -4.82
CA ASN A 367 -22.91 -22.25 -6.20
C ASN A 367 -23.01 -20.76 -6.56
N ASN A 368 -22.00 -20.25 -7.26
CA ASN A 368 -21.97 -18.85 -7.72
C ASN A 368 -22.89 -18.56 -8.92
N ASN A 369 -23.57 -19.56 -9.49
CA ASN A 369 -24.51 -19.37 -10.59
C ASN A 369 -25.94 -19.06 -10.12
N LEU A 370 -26.20 -19.13 -8.81
CA LEU A 370 -27.52 -18.81 -8.27
C LEU A 370 -27.76 -17.29 -8.31
N PRO A 371 -28.94 -16.83 -8.76
CA PRO A 371 -29.24 -15.41 -8.94
C PRO A 371 -29.39 -14.65 -7.62
N GLU A 372 -30.08 -15.21 -6.62
CA GLU A 372 -30.26 -14.61 -5.29
C GLU A 372 -30.32 -15.71 -4.22
N GLY A 373 -29.80 -15.41 -3.01
CA GLY A 373 -29.91 -16.26 -1.83
C GLY A 373 -29.33 -17.67 -1.99
N GLY A 374 -28.07 -17.88 -1.60
CA GLY A 374 -27.53 -19.23 -1.53
C GLY A 374 -26.02 -19.28 -1.53
N GLU A 375 -25.51 -20.33 -0.88
CA GLU A 375 -24.13 -20.68 -0.58
C GLU A 375 -23.07 -20.17 -1.58
N ARG A 376 -22.70 -18.88 -1.56
CA ARG A 376 -21.62 -18.38 -2.42
C ARG A 376 -20.30 -19.03 -2.04
N SER A 377 -19.42 -19.24 -3.00
CA SER A 377 -18.03 -19.59 -2.67
C SER A 377 -17.29 -18.36 -2.16
N SER A 378 -16.35 -18.54 -1.23
CA SER A 378 -15.39 -17.48 -0.91
C SER A 378 -14.53 -17.17 -2.15
N GLY A 379 -14.20 -15.90 -2.38
CA GLY A 379 -13.44 -15.48 -3.55
C GLY A 379 -12.81 -14.11 -3.38
N ALA A 380 -12.47 -13.45 -4.49
CA ALA A 380 -11.76 -12.16 -4.45
C ALA A 380 -12.55 -11.07 -3.71
N TYR A 381 -13.87 -11.03 -3.88
CA TYR A 381 -14.77 -10.08 -3.21
C TYR A 381 -15.23 -10.59 -1.84
N ILE A 382 -15.82 -11.80 -1.82
CA ILE A 382 -16.55 -12.35 -0.69
C ILE A 382 -15.62 -13.17 0.20
N PHE A 383 -15.63 -12.87 1.50
CA PHE A 383 -15.05 -13.74 2.51
C PHE A 383 -16.18 -14.51 3.20
N ARG A 384 -16.31 -15.79 2.86
CA ARG A 384 -17.28 -16.70 3.48
C ARG A 384 -16.53 -17.93 4.00
N PRO A 385 -16.13 -17.97 5.28
CA PRO A 385 -15.49 -19.15 5.85
C PRO A 385 -16.52 -20.28 5.99
N ASN A 386 -16.09 -21.53 5.87
CA ASN A 386 -16.95 -22.71 6.08
C ASN A 386 -17.20 -23.05 7.56
N GLY A 387 -16.99 -22.08 8.47
CA GLY A 387 -17.04 -22.28 9.92
C GLY A 387 -15.77 -22.86 10.55
N THR A 388 -14.75 -23.24 9.77
CA THR A 388 -13.48 -23.75 10.32
C THR A 388 -12.45 -22.64 10.51
N VAL A 389 -11.84 -22.65 11.69
CA VAL A 389 -10.63 -21.88 12.01
C VAL A 389 -9.53 -22.88 12.29
N VAL A 390 -8.51 -22.92 11.45
CA VAL A 390 -7.46 -23.93 11.53
C VAL A 390 -6.16 -23.28 12.00
N PRO A 391 -5.67 -23.61 13.21
CA PRO A 391 -4.35 -23.19 13.66
C PRO A 391 -3.28 -23.75 12.72
N ILE A 392 -2.23 -22.96 12.46
CA ILE A 392 -1.05 -23.48 11.79
C ILE A 392 -0.27 -24.29 12.82
N LEU A 393 -0.43 -25.62 12.78
CA LEU A 393 0.17 -26.56 13.74
C LEU A 393 1.65 -26.86 13.46
N SER A 394 2.36 -26.00 12.74
CA SER A 394 3.80 -26.15 12.60
C SER A 394 4.47 -25.96 13.96
N LYS A 395 5.46 -26.81 14.27
CA LYS A 395 6.45 -26.54 15.30
C LYS A 395 7.66 -25.95 14.58
N PRO A 396 7.66 -24.64 14.26
CA PRO A 396 8.76 -24.05 13.54
C PRO A 396 10.03 -24.15 14.39
N THR A 397 11.14 -24.47 13.75
CA THR A 397 12.46 -24.21 14.34
C THR A 397 12.66 -22.70 14.33
N THR A 398 12.53 -22.08 15.50
CA THR A 398 12.77 -20.64 15.64
C THR A 398 14.23 -20.40 15.92
N LYS A 399 14.85 -19.47 15.17
CA LYS A 399 16.21 -19.01 15.43
C LYS A 399 16.20 -17.57 15.90
N LEU A 400 16.80 -17.32 17.06
CA LEU A 400 17.10 -15.99 17.55
C LEU A 400 18.42 -15.54 16.92
N VAL A 401 18.40 -14.42 16.21
CA VAL A 401 19.62 -13.78 15.69
C VAL A 401 20.09 -12.77 16.73
N LYS A 402 21.24 -13.02 17.37
CA LYS A 402 21.79 -12.20 18.44
C LYS A 402 23.24 -11.82 18.20
#